data_AF-A0A5B8LQX9-F1
#
_entry.id   AF-A0A5B8LQX9-F1
#
_cell.length_a   1.000
_cell.length_b   1.000
_cell.length_c   1.000
_cell.angle_alpha   90.00
_cell.angle_beta   90.00
_cell.angle_gamma   90.00
#
_symmetry.space_group_name_H-M   'P 1'
#
loop_
_entity.id
_entity.type
_entity.pdbx_description
1 polymer ?
#
loop_
_entity_poly.entity_id
_entity_poly.type
_entity_poly.pdbx_seq_one_letter_code
_entity_poly.pdbx_strand_id
1 'polypeptide(L)'
;MKLTWFGGTTVRIHIGGAILVVDAEGAPDGIDAAELVSGADVVIAGFGAELAEVDAARWKPRRSPRLLDVGESLPVVEAWAAGRGAVLVEAIGEAPLLLVAGEVPALGRWADGAVVVLFGDGAGLVRRGGALLDEAPPRLLALAGNEAAIDMAIPALRDRLDGTGLVALEAGMALEV
;
A
#
# COMPACT_ATOMS: atom_id res chain seq x y z
N MET A 1 9.82 -2.20 -6.35
CA MET A 1 9.32 -2.15 -4.94
C MET A 1 9.26 -3.55 -4.32
N LYS A 2 9.40 -3.69 -2.98
CA LYS A 2 9.16 -4.97 -2.26
C LYS A 2 8.31 -4.78 -0.99
N LEU A 3 7.25 -5.57 -0.83
CA LEU A 3 6.26 -5.50 0.24
C LEU A 3 6.30 -6.78 1.08
N THR A 4 6.35 -6.68 2.42
CA THR A 4 6.17 -7.81 3.34
C THR A 4 5.08 -7.47 4.33
N TRP A 5 3.95 -8.18 4.28
CA TRP A 5 2.84 -8.01 5.22
C TRP A 5 3.02 -8.98 6.40
N PHE A 6 2.77 -8.52 7.62
CA PHE A 6 2.95 -9.33 8.83
C PHE A 6 1.63 -9.71 9.52
N GLY A 7 0.51 -9.16 9.06
CA GLY A 7 -0.81 -9.29 9.69
C GLY A 7 -1.39 -7.93 10.03
N GLY A 8 -2.73 -7.87 10.20
CA GLY A 8 -3.43 -6.60 10.45
C GLY A 8 -3.07 -5.55 9.38
N THR A 9 -2.66 -4.37 9.84
CA THR A 9 -2.17 -3.24 9.03
C THR A 9 -0.65 -3.13 8.98
N THR A 10 0.07 -4.06 9.61
CA THR A 10 1.53 -4.03 9.74
C THR A 10 2.22 -4.51 8.46
N VAL A 11 3.00 -3.63 7.84
CA VAL A 11 3.71 -3.92 6.59
C VAL A 11 5.09 -3.25 6.59
N ARG A 12 6.08 -3.97 6.07
CA ARG A 12 7.42 -3.44 5.75
C ARG A 12 7.59 -3.33 4.25
N ILE A 13 8.13 -2.21 3.80
CA ILE A 13 8.13 -1.80 2.40
C ILE A 13 9.54 -1.33 2.05
N HIS A 14 10.14 -1.92 1.03
CA HIS A 14 11.35 -1.40 0.41
C HIS A 14 10.93 -0.66 -0.86
N ILE A 15 11.09 0.66 -0.86
CA ILE A 15 10.62 1.53 -1.94
C ILE A 15 11.61 2.68 -2.14
N GLY A 16 12.02 2.88 -3.40
CA GLY A 16 12.92 3.97 -3.75
C GLY A 16 14.21 3.96 -2.94
N GLY A 17 14.78 2.79 -2.64
CA GLY A 17 16.03 2.67 -1.86
C GLY A 17 15.90 2.90 -0.35
N ALA A 18 14.71 3.16 0.18
CA ALA A 18 14.44 3.28 1.61
C ALA A 18 13.59 2.11 2.14
N ILE A 19 13.68 1.89 3.45
CA ILE A 19 12.86 0.95 4.20
C ILE A 19 11.81 1.72 5.00
N LEU A 20 10.56 1.51 4.64
CA LEU A 20 9.39 2.05 5.31
C LEU A 20 8.70 0.95 6.12
N VAL A 21 8.33 1.24 7.36
CA VAL A 21 7.50 0.36 8.20
C VAL A 21 6.23 1.08 8.58
N VAL A 22 5.09 0.44 8.36
CA VAL A 22 3.78 0.96 8.71
C VAL A 22 3.21 0.12 9.84
N ASP A 23 2.72 0.81 10.88
CA ASP A 23 1.93 0.27 11.98
C ASP A 23 2.60 -0.90 12.73
N ALA A 24 3.86 -0.72 13.14
CA ALA A 24 4.64 -1.74 13.83
C ALA A 24 4.03 -2.13 15.21
N GLU A 25 3.42 -1.18 15.91
CA GLU A 25 2.76 -1.44 17.21
C GLU A 25 1.49 -2.30 17.06
N GLY A 26 0.91 -2.36 15.86
CA GLY A 26 -0.21 -3.23 15.52
C GLY A 26 0.18 -4.65 15.12
N ALA A 27 1.49 -5.01 15.21
CA ALA A 27 1.98 -6.30 14.79
C ALA A 27 1.31 -7.44 15.56
N PRO A 28 0.98 -8.58 14.91
CA PRO A 28 0.40 -9.73 15.60
C PRO A 28 1.35 -10.36 16.62
N ASP A 29 0.77 -11.15 17.53
CA ASP A 29 1.53 -11.94 18.49
C ASP A 29 2.61 -12.79 17.80
N GLY A 30 3.83 -12.74 18.34
CA GLY A 30 5.00 -13.45 17.79
C GLY A 30 5.83 -12.64 16.79
N ILE A 31 5.40 -11.43 16.42
CA ILE A 31 6.20 -10.48 15.65
C ILE A 31 6.71 -9.38 16.59
N ASP A 32 8.03 -9.23 16.71
CA ASP A 32 8.63 -8.17 17.54
C ASP A 32 8.64 -6.84 16.77
N ALA A 33 7.88 -5.86 17.28
CA ALA A 33 7.82 -4.52 16.71
C ALA A 33 9.19 -3.83 16.66
N ALA A 34 10.07 -4.09 17.64
CA ALA A 34 11.43 -3.54 17.67
C ALA A 34 12.30 -4.10 16.54
N GLU A 35 12.14 -5.39 16.21
CA GLU A 35 12.82 -6.00 15.07
C GLU A 35 12.28 -5.47 13.74
N LEU A 36 10.98 -5.21 13.64
CA LEU A 36 10.36 -4.65 12.43
C LEU A 36 10.93 -3.28 12.09
N VAL A 37 11.01 -2.37 13.07
CA VAL A 37 11.52 -1.01 12.87
C VAL A 37 13.04 -0.94 12.80
N SER A 38 13.74 -2.02 13.15
CA SER A 38 15.19 -2.09 13.04
C SER A 38 15.64 -1.94 11.58
N GLY A 39 16.41 -0.88 11.33
CA GLY A 39 16.87 -0.51 9.99
C GLY A 39 15.80 0.12 9.10
N ALA A 40 14.66 0.53 9.66
CA ALA A 40 13.69 1.36 8.94
C ALA A 40 14.21 2.81 8.82
N ASP A 41 14.17 3.37 7.63
CA ASP A 41 14.44 4.78 7.38
C ASP A 41 13.23 5.64 7.75
N VAL A 42 12.02 5.11 7.58
CA VAL A 42 10.76 5.78 7.89
C VAL A 42 9.84 4.83 8.65
N VAL A 43 9.22 5.33 9.72
CA VAL A 43 8.20 4.61 10.49
C VAL A 43 6.91 5.42 10.50
N ILE A 44 5.81 4.83 10.04
CA ILE A 44 4.47 5.42 10.06
C ILE A 44 3.66 4.71 11.13
N ALA A 45 3.46 5.35 12.28
CA ALA A 45 2.66 4.83 13.37
C ALA A 45 1.15 4.98 13.12
N GLY A 46 0.33 4.16 13.79
CA GLY A 46 -1.14 4.27 13.81
C GLY A 46 -1.77 4.29 12.42
N PHE A 47 -1.18 3.56 11.47
CA PHE A 47 -1.56 3.55 10.06
C PHE A 47 -1.77 4.96 9.46
N GLY A 48 -0.87 5.89 9.78
CA GLY A 48 -0.84 7.23 9.19
C GLY A 48 -1.66 8.28 9.94
N ALA A 49 -2.04 8.04 11.20
CA ALA A 49 -2.83 8.96 12.02
C ALA A 49 -2.24 10.39 12.13
N GLU A 50 -0.92 10.53 12.06
CA GLU A 50 -0.21 11.81 12.15
C GLU A 50 0.30 12.34 10.80
N LEU A 51 0.01 11.64 9.69
CA LEU A 51 0.42 12.10 8.37
C LEU A 51 -0.41 13.31 7.94
N ALA A 52 0.22 14.18 7.13
CA ALA A 52 -0.50 15.24 6.46
C ALA A 52 -1.57 14.64 5.53
N GLU A 53 -2.76 15.23 5.54
CA GLU A 53 -3.85 14.82 4.65
C GLU A 53 -3.56 15.22 3.21
N VAL A 54 -4.01 14.38 2.28
CA VAL A 54 -3.95 14.66 0.84
C VAL A 54 -5.28 14.34 0.15
N ASP A 55 -5.66 15.18 -0.82
CA ASP A 55 -6.74 14.88 -1.76
C ASP A 55 -6.23 13.89 -2.83
N ALA A 56 -6.50 12.60 -2.61
CA ALA A 56 -6.12 11.53 -3.52
C ALA A 56 -6.69 11.69 -4.94
N ALA A 57 -7.82 12.39 -5.12
CA ALA A 57 -8.39 12.63 -6.45
C ALA A 57 -7.59 13.65 -7.26
N ARG A 58 -6.91 14.58 -6.59
CA ARG A 58 -6.13 15.66 -7.21
C ARG A 58 -4.62 15.47 -7.13
N TRP A 59 -4.16 14.55 -6.29
CA TRP A 59 -2.75 14.23 -6.13
C TRP A 59 -2.13 13.74 -7.45
N LYS A 60 -0.84 14.02 -7.61
CA LYS A 60 -0.04 13.56 -8.76
C LYS A 60 1.34 13.13 -8.27
N PRO A 61 1.88 12.01 -8.78
CA PRO A 61 3.23 11.59 -8.45
C PRO A 61 4.24 12.64 -8.89
N ARG A 62 5.32 12.81 -8.13
CA ARG A 62 6.40 13.70 -8.49
C ARG A 62 7.10 13.15 -9.72
N ARG A 63 7.53 14.05 -10.60
CA ARG A 63 8.28 13.66 -11.80
C ARG A 63 9.72 13.37 -11.41
N SER A 64 10.29 12.33 -12.01
CA SER A 64 11.72 12.10 -11.92
C SER A 64 12.48 13.34 -12.39
N PRO A 65 13.41 13.88 -11.56
CA PRO A 65 14.25 15.00 -11.97
C PRO A 65 15.12 14.58 -13.16
N ARG A 66 15.54 15.54 -13.98
CA ARG A 66 16.46 15.26 -15.07
C ARG A 66 17.82 14.90 -14.48
N LEU A 67 18.56 14.01 -15.13
CA LEU A 67 19.90 13.55 -14.69
C LEU A 67 20.90 14.69 -14.39
N LEU A 68 20.70 15.86 -15.00
CA LEU A 68 21.53 17.05 -14.81
C LEU A 68 21.23 17.81 -13.49
N ASP A 69 20.11 17.51 -12.84
CA ASP A 69 19.61 18.19 -11.64
C ASP A 69 19.77 17.32 -10.36
N VAL A 70 20.41 16.14 -10.47
CA VAL A 70 20.58 15.19 -9.36
C VAL A 70 21.77 15.63 -8.50
N GLY A 71 21.48 16.28 -7.37
CA GLY A 71 22.42 16.38 -6.25
C GLY A 71 22.47 15.07 -5.43
N GLU A 72 23.47 14.91 -4.56
CA GLU A 72 23.70 13.72 -3.71
C GLU A 72 22.62 13.44 -2.63
N SER A 73 21.44 14.04 -2.70
CA SER A 73 20.40 13.81 -1.68
C SER A 73 19.69 12.47 -1.90
N LEU A 74 19.65 11.66 -0.84
CA LEU A 74 18.88 10.41 -0.74
C LEU A 74 17.42 10.59 -1.22
N PRO A 75 16.79 9.51 -1.72
CA PRO A 75 15.40 9.55 -2.18
C PRO A 75 14.45 9.87 -1.02
N VAL A 76 13.67 10.95 -1.19
CA VAL A 76 12.66 11.38 -0.22
C VAL A 76 11.42 10.54 -0.44
N VAL A 77 11.29 9.38 0.22
CA VAL A 77 9.99 8.69 0.27
C VAL A 77 9.01 9.62 1.00
N GLU A 78 7.87 9.92 0.38
CA GLU A 78 6.83 10.76 0.98
C GLU A 78 5.58 9.92 1.24
N ALA A 79 4.87 10.24 2.31
CA ALA A 79 3.64 9.57 2.69
C ALA A 79 2.59 10.55 3.19
N TRP A 80 1.33 10.24 2.92
CA TRP A 80 0.17 11.06 3.30
C TRP A 80 -0.98 10.20 3.78
N ALA A 81 -1.83 10.77 4.63
CA ALA A 81 -3.15 10.23 4.90
C ALA A 81 -4.07 10.56 3.72
N ALA A 82 -4.54 9.53 3.02
CA ALA A 82 -5.40 9.64 1.85
C ALA A 82 -6.87 9.37 2.23
N GLY A 83 -7.38 10.08 3.23
CA GLY A 83 -8.68 9.79 3.84
C GLY A 83 -8.59 8.79 5.00
N ARG A 84 -9.75 8.38 5.54
CA ARG A 84 -9.79 7.56 6.75
C ARG A 84 -9.37 6.11 6.48
N GLY A 85 -8.26 5.71 7.10
CA GLY A 85 -7.73 4.35 6.98
C GLY A 85 -7.09 4.07 5.62
N ALA A 86 -6.50 5.10 4.99
CA ALA A 86 -5.72 4.94 3.78
C ALA A 86 -4.42 5.75 3.85
N VAL A 87 -3.30 5.13 3.46
CA VAL A 87 -1.98 5.76 3.40
C VAL A 87 -1.47 5.70 1.97
N LEU A 88 -1.18 6.86 1.40
CA LEU A 88 -0.53 6.99 0.11
C LEU A 88 0.97 7.14 0.32
N VAL A 89 1.77 6.30 -0.33
CA VAL A 89 3.23 6.32 -0.29
C VAL A 89 3.76 6.54 -1.70
N GLU A 90 4.73 7.44 -1.85
CA GLU A 90 5.37 7.71 -3.12
C GLU A 90 6.89 7.78 -2.96
N ALA A 91 7.57 7.18 -3.92
CA ALA A 91 8.99 7.38 -4.16
C ALA A 91 9.21 7.63 -5.64
N ILE A 92 10.10 8.55 -5.97
CA ILE A 92 10.39 8.91 -7.35
C ILE A 92 10.89 7.69 -8.13
N GLY A 93 10.25 7.40 -9.26
CA GLY A 93 10.60 6.28 -10.12
C GLY A 93 9.95 4.94 -9.75
N GLU A 94 9.23 4.87 -8.63
CA GLU A 94 8.43 3.71 -8.24
C GLU A 94 6.94 3.96 -8.55
N ALA A 95 6.16 2.88 -8.68
CA ALA A 95 4.71 2.99 -8.74
C ALA A 95 4.16 3.59 -7.43
N PRO A 96 3.17 4.49 -7.46
CA PRO A 96 2.49 4.92 -6.24
C PRO A 96 1.91 3.72 -5.49
N LEU A 97 2.10 3.69 -4.17
CA LEU A 97 1.57 2.64 -3.31
C LEU A 97 0.45 3.20 -2.45
N LEU A 98 -0.74 2.58 -2.52
CA LEU A 98 -1.87 2.92 -1.67
C LEU A 98 -2.17 1.74 -0.73
N LEU A 99 -2.10 1.99 0.57
CA LEU A 99 -2.44 1.05 1.63
C LEU A 99 -3.83 1.39 2.15
N VAL A 100 -4.78 0.45 2.18
CA VAL A 100 -6.18 0.73 2.55
C VAL A 100 -6.71 -0.31 3.54
N ALA A 101 -7.01 0.13 4.76
CA ALA A 101 -7.74 -0.64 5.77
C ALA A 101 -9.19 -0.13 5.96
N GLY A 102 -9.42 1.15 5.66
CA GLY A 102 -10.71 1.84 5.73
C GLY A 102 -11.45 1.86 4.40
N GLU A 103 -12.17 2.93 4.10
CA GLU A 103 -12.83 3.10 2.79
C GLU A 103 -11.80 3.48 1.72
N VAL A 104 -12.01 3.04 0.47
CA VAL A 104 -11.18 3.45 -0.66
C VAL A 104 -11.50 4.92 -0.95
N PRO A 105 -10.51 5.84 -0.89
CA PRO A 105 -10.77 7.24 -1.21
C PRO A 105 -11.04 7.42 -2.71
N ALA A 106 -11.66 8.53 -3.10
CA ALA A 106 -11.74 8.90 -4.50
C ALA A 106 -10.33 9.06 -5.08
N LEU A 107 -10.05 8.36 -6.18
CA LEU A 107 -8.72 8.33 -6.79
C LEU A 107 -8.67 9.17 -8.07
N GLY A 108 -7.49 9.74 -8.34
CA GLY A 108 -7.18 10.39 -9.60
C GLY A 108 -6.63 9.39 -10.62
N ARG A 109 -6.34 9.88 -11.84
CA ARG A 109 -5.76 9.07 -12.95
C ARG A 109 -4.41 8.40 -12.64
N TRP A 110 -3.78 8.73 -11.52
CA TRP A 110 -2.55 8.06 -11.11
C TRP A 110 -2.81 6.63 -10.63
N ALA A 111 -4.06 6.29 -10.27
CA ALA A 111 -4.45 4.97 -9.79
C ALA A 111 -4.17 3.85 -10.80
N ASP A 112 -4.35 4.13 -12.10
CA ASP A 112 -4.09 3.18 -13.19
C ASP A 112 -2.69 2.56 -13.12
N GLY A 113 -1.70 3.33 -12.64
CA GLY A 113 -0.30 2.89 -12.48
C GLY A 113 0.06 2.43 -11.07
N ALA A 114 -0.88 2.46 -10.13
CA ALA A 114 -0.61 2.25 -8.72
C ALA A 114 -0.58 0.76 -8.33
N VAL A 115 0.06 0.50 -7.19
CA VAL A 115 -0.08 -0.73 -6.42
C VAL A 115 -1.01 -0.41 -5.25
N VAL A 116 -2.09 -1.17 -5.11
CA VAL A 116 -3.05 -0.99 -4.00
C VAL A 116 -3.05 -2.24 -3.13
N VAL A 117 -2.88 -2.07 -1.82
CA VAL A 117 -2.98 -3.14 -0.83
C VAL A 117 -4.24 -2.93 0.00
N LEU A 118 -5.16 -3.89 -0.03
CA LEU A 118 -6.36 -3.88 0.81
C LEU A 118 -6.15 -4.80 2.01
N PHE A 119 -6.33 -4.27 3.22
CA PHE A 119 -6.24 -5.02 4.47
C PHE A 119 -7.64 -5.34 5.01
N GLY A 120 -7.82 -6.52 5.61
CA GLY A 120 -9.01 -6.82 6.42
C GLY A 120 -9.62 -8.20 6.19
N ASP A 121 -10.88 -8.34 6.58
CA ASP A 121 -11.65 -9.58 6.43
C ASP A 121 -12.21 -9.76 5.01
N GLY A 122 -12.71 -10.98 4.71
CA GLY A 122 -13.18 -11.33 3.36
C GLY A 122 -14.28 -10.40 2.84
N ALA A 123 -15.28 -10.08 3.67
CA ALA A 123 -16.37 -9.20 3.27
C ALA A 123 -15.88 -7.77 2.97
N GLY A 124 -14.96 -7.26 3.79
CA GLY A 124 -14.31 -5.96 3.59
C GLY A 124 -13.47 -5.93 2.31
N LEU A 125 -12.67 -6.97 2.06
CA LEU A 125 -11.85 -7.10 0.86
C LEU A 125 -12.72 -7.17 -0.40
N VAL A 126 -13.78 -7.96 -0.41
CA VAL A 126 -14.72 -8.05 -1.54
C VAL A 126 -15.36 -6.70 -1.83
N ARG A 127 -15.89 -6.04 -0.79
CA ARG A 127 -16.60 -4.75 -0.94
C ARG A 127 -15.67 -3.68 -1.49
N ARG A 128 -14.48 -3.53 -0.90
CA ARG A 128 -13.51 -2.50 -1.30
C ARG A 128 -12.84 -2.81 -2.63
N GLY A 129 -12.47 -4.06 -2.86
CA GLY A 129 -11.89 -4.49 -4.13
C GLY A 129 -12.87 -4.29 -5.28
N GLY A 130 -14.15 -4.63 -5.08
CA GLY A 130 -15.19 -4.41 -6.08
C GLY A 130 -15.35 -2.92 -6.42
N ALA A 131 -15.50 -2.07 -5.40
CA ALA A 131 -15.63 -0.62 -5.60
C ALA A 131 -14.39 -0.02 -6.29
N LEU A 132 -13.18 -0.43 -5.88
CA LEU A 132 -11.93 0.02 -6.49
C LEU A 132 -11.84 -0.37 -7.96
N LEU A 133 -12.14 -1.63 -8.31
CA LEU A 133 -12.06 -2.12 -9.68
C LEU A 133 -13.12 -1.48 -10.59
N ASP A 134 -14.31 -1.18 -10.05
CA ASP A 134 -15.39 -0.55 -10.81
C ASP A 134 -15.07 0.94 -11.12
N GLU A 135 -14.33 1.64 -10.24
CA GLU A 135 -14.08 3.08 -10.37
C GLU A 135 -12.68 3.46 -10.89
N ALA A 136 -11.63 2.76 -10.42
CA ALA A 136 -10.23 3.10 -10.65
C ALA A 136 -9.33 1.85 -10.57
N PRO A 137 -9.38 0.96 -11.58
CA PRO A 137 -8.62 -0.29 -11.57
C PRO A 137 -7.09 -0.02 -11.54
N PRO A 138 -6.38 -0.49 -10.51
CA PRO A 138 -4.94 -0.27 -10.40
C PRO A 138 -4.14 -1.24 -11.27
N ARG A 139 -2.85 -0.97 -11.47
CA ARG A 139 -1.93 -1.93 -12.10
C ARG A 139 -1.88 -3.25 -11.32
N LEU A 140 -1.87 -3.18 -9.99
CA LEU A 140 -1.82 -4.34 -9.10
C LEU A 140 -2.70 -4.10 -7.86
N LEU A 141 -3.54 -5.08 -7.57
CA LEU A 141 -4.32 -5.21 -6.35
C LEU A 141 -3.77 -6.37 -5.51
N ALA A 142 -3.25 -6.06 -4.33
CA ALA A 142 -2.80 -7.03 -3.33
C ALA A 142 -3.83 -7.12 -2.19
N LEU A 143 -4.17 -8.34 -1.79
CA LEU A 143 -5.12 -8.62 -0.71
C LEU A 143 -4.37 -9.13 0.53
N ALA A 144 -4.48 -8.40 1.63
CA ALA A 144 -3.89 -8.73 2.93
C ALA A 144 -5.01 -9.17 3.89
N GLY A 145 -5.28 -10.47 3.90
CA GLY A 145 -6.28 -11.10 4.76
C GLY A 145 -5.86 -12.51 5.12
N ASN A 146 -6.52 -13.12 6.11
CA ASN A 146 -6.29 -14.53 6.42
C ASN A 146 -6.78 -15.45 5.29
N GLU A 147 -6.43 -16.73 5.34
CA GLU A 147 -6.79 -17.73 4.31
C GLU A 147 -8.29 -17.70 3.95
N ALA A 148 -9.17 -17.70 4.96
CA ALA A 148 -10.62 -17.63 4.74
C ALA A 148 -11.07 -16.32 4.05
N ALA A 149 -10.42 -15.20 4.34
CA ALA A 149 -10.70 -13.93 3.67
C ALA A 149 -10.25 -13.96 2.20
N ILE A 150 -9.11 -14.58 1.91
CA ILE A 150 -8.57 -14.72 0.55
C ILE A 150 -9.44 -15.66 -0.29
N ASP A 151 -9.83 -16.82 0.26
CA ASP A 151 -10.72 -17.78 -0.40
C ASP A 151 -12.09 -17.20 -0.75
N MET A 152 -12.55 -16.22 0.04
CA MET A 152 -13.76 -15.47 -0.27
C MET A 152 -13.52 -14.38 -1.34
N ALA A 153 -12.43 -13.63 -1.21
CA ALA A 153 -12.20 -12.43 -2.00
C ALA A 153 -11.75 -12.72 -3.43
N ILE A 154 -10.84 -13.68 -3.64
CA ILE A 154 -10.32 -13.97 -4.99
C ILE A 154 -11.44 -14.35 -5.96
N PRO A 155 -12.34 -15.32 -5.66
CA PRO A 155 -13.40 -15.68 -6.59
C PRO A 155 -14.37 -14.53 -6.89
N ALA A 156 -14.65 -13.69 -5.89
CA ALA A 156 -15.59 -12.58 -6.03
C ALA A 156 -15.06 -11.42 -6.88
N LEU A 157 -13.74 -11.24 -6.94
CA LEU A 157 -13.10 -10.12 -7.65
C LEU A 157 -12.55 -10.50 -9.03
N ARG A 158 -12.27 -11.79 -9.26
CA ARG A 158 -11.60 -12.29 -10.47
C ARG A 158 -12.19 -11.77 -11.79
N ASP A 159 -13.51 -11.75 -11.90
CA ASP A 159 -14.20 -11.38 -13.14
C ASP A 159 -14.23 -9.87 -13.39
N ARG A 160 -13.70 -9.06 -12.47
CA ARG A 160 -13.67 -7.58 -12.53
C ARG A 160 -12.28 -7.00 -12.80
N LEU A 161 -11.25 -7.83 -12.98
CA LEU A 161 -9.86 -7.36 -12.96
C LEU A 161 -9.50 -6.44 -14.13
N ASP A 162 -10.04 -6.66 -15.32
CA ASP A 162 -9.81 -5.84 -16.53
C ASP A 162 -8.35 -5.37 -16.72
N GLY A 163 -7.39 -6.31 -16.58
CA GLY A 163 -5.95 -6.02 -16.70
C GLY A 163 -5.23 -5.71 -15.39
N THR A 164 -5.96 -5.49 -14.29
CA THR A 164 -5.43 -5.42 -12.92
C THR A 164 -4.81 -6.76 -12.53
N GLY A 165 -3.54 -6.76 -12.11
CA GLY A 165 -2.96 -7.92 -11.45
C GLY A 165 -3.63 -8.15 -10.09
N LEU A 166 -3.88 -9.41 -9.71
CA LEU A 166 -4.42 -9.77 -8.40
C LEU A 166 -3.47 -10.72 -7.68
N VAL A 167 -3.09 -10.38 -6.44
CA VAL A 167 -2.22 -11.20 -5.60
C VAL A 167 -2.76 -11.28 -4.17
N ALA A 168 -2.70 -12.45 -3.56
CA ALA A 168 -2.88 -12.60 -2.12
C ALA A 168 -1.53 -12.47 -1.41
N LEU A 169 -1.50 -11.70 -0.33
CA LEU A 169 -0.34 -11.62 0.55
C LEU A 169 -0.48 -12.67 1.65
N GLU A 170 0.58 -13.46 1.82
CA GLU A 170 0.75 -14.35 2.97
C GLU A 170 1.58 -13.62 4.03
N ALA A 171 1.23 -13.81 5.30
CA ALA A 171 1.95 -13.19 6.39
C ALA A 171 3.41 -13.67 6.42
N GLY A 172 4.35 -12.72 6.45
CA GLY A 172 5.80 -12.96 6.39
C GLY A 172 6.35 -13.21 4.99
N MET A 173 5.50 -13.36 3.97
CA MET A 173 5.94 -13.49 2.58
C MET A 173 6.25 -12.11 1.98
N ALA A 174 7.37 -12.03 1.26
CA ALA A 174 7.71 -10.83 0.53
C ALA A 174 7.26 -10.91 -0.94
N LEU A 175 6.52 -9.88 -1.39
CA LEU A 175 6.12 -9.66 -2.76
C LEU A 175 7.02 -8.61 -3.41
N GLU A 176 7.59 -8.92 -4.57
CA GLU A 176 8.33 -7.96 -5.39
C GLU A 176 7.48 -7.52 -6.58
N VAL A 177 7.49 -6.21 -6.87
CA VAL A 177 6.59 -5.52 -7.82
C VAL A 177 7.38 -4.58 -8.73
#